data_AF-A0A1D3KA79-F1
#
_entry.id   AF-A0A1D3KA79-F1
#
_cell.length_a   1.000
_cell.length_b   1.000
_cell.length_c   1.000
_cell.angle_alpha   90.00
_cell.angle_beta   90.00
_cell.angle_gamma   90.00
#
_symmetry.space_group_name_H-M   'P 1'
#
loop_
_entity.id
_entity.type
_entity.pdbx_description
1 polymer ?
#
loop_
_entity_poly.entity_id
_entity_poly.type
_entity_poly.pdbx_seq_one_letter_code
_entity_poly.pdbx_strand_id
1 'polypeptide(L)'
;MFGVSEIVPVAEDPVGNLTSRSKFLAIAPAGLSNAQWAELMDCFRLEQGWSDTQLSRRIGISISMIRQCRIHLRPLPPAARVRILAAMGIEMTRSSLIAALPAAVKDAVEAADSKSSFVRRTLVYGFFDRLDAGEAVEVVAGFFDGLGAIAGVKSAGLAERLGLSMSELADLCEGHRPIPFRVKVAITDSFTAQDMGPLILSLLPTA
;
A
#
# COMPACT_ATOMS: atom_id res chain seq x y z
N MET A 1 8.23 -11.45 -42.70
CA MET A 1 7.10 -12.41 -42.68
C MET A 1 7.20 -13.20 -41.38
N PHE A 2 6.15 -13.11 -40.55
CA PHE A 2 5.70 -13.99 -39.46
C PHE A 2 6.70 -14.38 -38.33
N GLY A 3 6.34 -14.38 -37.04
CA GLY A 3 5.01 -14.47 -36.45
C GLY A 3 4.87 -13.69 -35.14
N VAL A 4 3.75 -12.98 -35.06
CA VAL A 4 3.13 -12.53 -33.81
C VAL A 4 2.42 -13.73 -33.19
N SER A 5 2.42 -13.77 -31.86
CA SER A 5 1.45 -14.40 -30.96
C SER A 5 1.97 -15.59 -30.16
N GLU A 6 2.20 -15.36 -28.87
CA GLU A 6 1.80 -16.30 -27.83
C GLU A 6 1.24 -15.52 -26.62
N ILE A 7 -0.04 -15.19 -26.76
CA ILE A 7 -1.10 -15.37 -25.76
C ILE A 7 -0.70 -15.01 -24.31
N VAL A 8 -1.07 -13.79 -23.90
CA VAL A 8 -1.39 -13.50 -22.50
C VAL A 8 -2.41 -14.53 -22.04
N PRO A 9 -2.15 -15.32 -20.98
CA PRO A 9 -3.18 -16.22 -20.49
C PRO A 9 -4.36 -15.37 -20.05
N VAL A 10 -5.46 -15.54 -20.77
CA VAL A 10 -6.81 -15.11 -20.41
C VAL A 10 -6.98 -15.39 -18.91
N ALA A 11 -7.40 -14.37 -18.17
CA ALA A 11 -7.84 -14.56 -16.80
C ALA A 11 -8.91 -15.64 -16.81
N GLU A 12 -8.56 -16.85 -16.38
CA GLU A 12 -9.55 -17.90 -16.12
C GLU A 12 -10.55 -17.31 -15.12
N ASP A 13 -11.83 -17.41 -15.45
CA ASP A 13 -12.92 -17.02 -14.55
C ASP A 13 -12.63 -17.56 -13.14
N PRO A 14 -12.82 -16.75 -12.08
CA PRO A 14 -12.53 -17.18 -10.73
C PRO A 14 -13.36 -18.41 -10.42
N VAL A 15 -12.68 -19.56 -10.34
CA VAL A 15 -13.28 -20.83 -9.92
C VAL A 15 -14.07 -20.55 -8.63
N GLY A 16 -15.39 -20.78 -8.71
CA GLY A 16 -16.31 -20.51 -7.62
C GLY A 16 -15.83 -21.08 -6.29
N ASN A 17 -15.89 -20.27 -5.23
CA ASN A 17 -15.64 -20.61 -3.83
C ASN A 17 -14.59 -21.72 -3.57
N LEU A 18 -13.32 -21.44 -3.87
CA LEU A 18 -12.21 -22.27 -3.43
C LEU A 18 -12.18 -22.39 -1.91
N THR A 19 -12.17 -23.62 -1.38
CA THR A 19 -12.05 -23.85 0.07
C THR A 19 -10.72 -23.35 0.62
N SER A 20 -9.65 -23.39 -0.18
CA SER A 20 -8.35 -22.80 0.12
C SER A 20 -8.45 -21.28 0.31
N ARG A 21 -9.22 -20.58 -0.53
CA ARG A 21 -9.49 -19.14 -0.37
C ARG A 21 -10.22 -18.84 0.94
N SER A 22 -11.31 -19.56 1.22
CA SER A 22 -12.07 -19.39 2.48
C SER A 22 -11.20 -19.69 3.70
N LYS A 23 -10.37 -20.73 3.63
CA LYS A 23 -9.42 -21.09 4.68
C LYS A 23 -8.40 -20.00 4.92
N PHE A 24 -7.82 -19.43 3.85
CA PHE A 24 -6.93 -18.28 3.96
C PHE A 24 -7.62 -17.12 4.69
N LEU A 25 -8.81 -16.72 4.27
CA LEU A 25 -9.53 -15.59 4.87
C LEU A 25 -9.86 -15.80 6.35
N ALA A 26 -10.11 -17.05 6.76
CA ALA A 26 -10.36 -17.39 8.16
C ALA A 26 -9.10 -17.28 9.05
N ILE A 27 -7.93 -17.63 8.54
CA ILE A 27 -6.68 -17.67 9.32
C ILE A 27 -5.79 -16.43 9.14
N ALA A 28 -6.00 -15.66 8.07
CA ALA A 28 -5.22 -14.46 7.76
C ALA A 28 -5.21 -13.42 8.89
N PRO A 29 -6.29 -13.15 9.64
CA PRO A 29 -6.26 -12.17 10.73
C PRO A 29 -5.15 -12.46 11.77
N ALA A 30 -4.96 -13.72 12.16
CA ALA A 30 -3.94 -14.15 13.11
C ALA A 30 -2.51 -14.23 12.50
N GLY A 31 -2.41 -14.12 11.17
CA GLY A 31 -1.18 -14.38 10.44
C GLY A 31 -0.96 -15.87 10.22
N LEU A 32 -0.25 -16.21 9.15
CA LEU A 32 -0.02 -17.60 8.76
C LEU A 32 1.38 -18.05 9.15
N SER A 33 1.46 -19.15 9.91
CA SER A 33 2.70 -19.89 10.14
C SER A 33 3.21 -20.56 8.85
N ASN A 34 4.47 -20.98 8.84
CA ASN A 34 5.05 -21.69 7.69
C ASN A 34 4.31 -23.02 7.39
N ALA A 35 3.82 -23.70 8.43
CA ALA A 35 3.05 -24.92 8.27
C ALA A 35 1.69 -24.64 7.61
N GLN A 36 0.99 -23.59 8.05
CA GLN A 36 -0.29 -23.17 7.46
C GLN A 36 -0.12 -22.73 5.99
N TRP A 37 1.01 -22.12 5.63
CA TRP A 37 1.33 -21.83 4.23
C TRP A 37 1.52 -23.08 3.37
N ALA A 38 2.21 -24.08 3.88
CA ALA A 38 2.40 -25.35 3.17
C ALA A 38 1.05 -26.09 3.01
N GLU A 39 0.23 -26.10 4.05
CA GLU A 39 -1.11 -26.70 4.03
C GLU A 39 -2.04 -25.98 3.04
N LEU A 40 -2.01 -24.65 3.01
CA LEU A 40 -2.80 -23.84 2.07
C LEU A 40 -2.36 -24.08 0.62
N MET A 41 -1.05 -24.16 0.37
CA MET A 41 -0.50 -24.50 -0.94
C MET A 41 -1.01 -25.87 -1.42
N ASP A 42 -1.00 -26.88 -0.56
CA ASP A 42 -1.45 -28.22 -0.92
C ASP A 42 -2.97 -28.32 -1.07
N CYS A 43 -3.74 -27.63 -0.23
CA CYS A 43 -5.20 -27.52 -0.38
C CYS A 43 -5.56 -26.92 -1.73
N PHE A 44 -4.93 -25.80 -2.10
CA PHE A 44 -5.14 -25.14 -3.39
C PHE A 44 -4.73 -26.04 -4.56
N ARG A 45 -3.57 -26.73 -4.46
CA ARG A 45 -3.13 -27.69 -5.49
C ARG A 45 -4.15 -28.81 -5.70
N LEU A 46 -4.70 -29.37 -4.62
CA LEU A 46 -5.67 -30.46 -4.66
C LEU A 46 -7.00 -30.00 -5.28
N GLU A 47 -7.51 -28.84 -4.88
CA GLU A 47 -8.74 -28.24 -5.44
C GLU A 47 -8.65 -28.00 -6.94
N GLN A 48 -7.47 -27.60 -7.41
CA GLN A 48 -7.21 -27.37 -8.82
C GLN A 48 -6.88 -28.66 -9.61
N GLY A 49 -6.79 -29.81 -8.94
CA GLY A 49 -6.38 -31.07 -9.57
C GLY A 49 -4.95 -31.04 -10.13
N TRP A 50 -4.08 -30.17 -9.61
CA TRP A 50 -2.75 -29.94 -10.17
C TRP A 50 -1.70 -30.96 -9.71
N SER A 51 -0.85 -31.35 -10.65
CA SER A 51 0.43 -32.00 -10.37
C SER A 51 1.43 -31.02 -9.74
N ASP A 52 2.47 -31.54 -9.09
CA ASP A 52 3.57 -30.71 -8.55
C ASP A 52 4.27 -29.90 -9.64
N THR A 53 4.30 -30.39 -10.88
CA THR A 53 4.84 -29.68 -12.04
C THR A 53 3.98 -28.46 -12.40
N GLN A 54 2.66 -28.60 -12.39
CA GLN A 54 1.73 -27.49 -12.64
C GLN A 54 1.81 -26.46 -11.51
N LEU A 55 1.81 -26.91 -10.25
CA LEU A 55 2.00 -26.04 -9.10
C LEU A 55 3.33 -25.28 -9.22
N SER A 56 4.43 -25.98 -9.48
CA SER A 56 5.78 -25.40 -9.65
C SER A 56 5.80 -24.25 -10.66
N ARG A 57 5.17 -24.44 -11.83
CA ARG A 57 5.05 -23.37 -12.84
C ARG A 57 4.20 -22.20 -12.34
N ARG A 58 3.07 -22.48 -11.69
CA ARG A 58 2.14 -21.44 -11.23
C ARG A 58 2.76 -20.54 -10.16
N ILE A 59 3.45 -21.12 -9.18
CA ILE A 59 3.99 -20.39 -8.03
C ILE A 59 5.47 -20.02 -8.20
N GLY A 60 6.11 -20.50 -9.26
CA GLY A 60 7.46 -20.11 -9.68
C GLY A 60 8.56 -20.57 -8.73
N ILE A 61 8.47 -21.81 -8.23
CA ILE A 61 9.50 -22.48 -7.42
C ILE A 61 9.69 -23.92 -7.87
N SER A 62 10.87 -24.52 -7.67
CA SER A 62 11.16 -25.89 -8.13
C SER A 62 10.38 -26.97 -7.36
N ILE A 63 10.18 -28.15 -7.95
CA ILE A 63 9.50 -29.29 -7.31
C ILE A 63 10.23 -29.73 -6.03
N SER A 64 11.58 -29.75 -6.05
CA SER A 64 12.38 -30.05 -4.86
C SER A 64 12.07 -29.08 -3.72
N MET A 65 11.96 -27.80 -4.05
CA MET A 65 11.65 -26.74 -3.11
C MET A 65 10.22 -26.83 -2.56
N ILE A 66 9.24 -27.23 -3.38
CA ILE A 66 7.88 -27.57 -2.92
C ILE A 66 7.94 -28.68 -1.87
N ARG A 67 8.66 -29.78 -2.15
CA ARG A 67 8.80 -30.91 -1.20
C ARG A 67 9.43 -30.47 0.12
N GLN A 68 10.50 -29.67 0.05
CA GLN A 68 11.16 -29.13 1.24
C GLN A 68 10.22 -28.23 2.08
N CYS A 69 9.32 -27.46 1.43
CA CYS A 69 8.32 -26.67 2.13
C CYS A 69 7.26 -27.54 2.83
N ARG A 70 6.83 -28.63 2.18
CA ARG A 70 5.87 -29.59 2.74
C ARG A 70 6.36 -30.29 4.00
N ILE A 71 7.64 -30.67 4.01
CA ILE A 71 8.28 -31.29 5.19
C ILE A 71 8.77 -30.24 6.22
N HIS A 72 8.42 -28.98 6.02
CA HIS A 72 8.78 -27.85 6.89
C HIS A 72 10.29 -27.64 7.08
N LEU A 73 11.13 -28.17 6.18
CA LEU A 73 12.58 -27.93 6.18
C LEU A 73 12.90 -26.46 5.91
N ARG A 74 12.04 -25.79 5.14
CA ARG A 74 12.16 -24.38 4.76
C ARG A 74 10.79 -23.73 4.64
N PRO A 75 10.69 -22.41 4.87
CA PRO A 75 9.47 -21.67 4.60
C PRO A 75 9.21 -21.54 3.09
N LEU A 76 7.93 -21.42 2.75
CA LEU A 76 7.53 -20.97 1.41
C LEU A 76 8.07 -19.55 1.17
N PRO A 77 8.73 -19.25 0.03
CA PRO A 77 9.25 -17.91 -0.22
C PRO A 77 8.15 -16.85 -0.31
N PRO A 78 8.43 -15.59 0.05
CA PRO A 78 7.45 -14.50 -0.01
C PRO A 78 6.79 -14.35 -1.39
N ALA A 79 7.56 -14.36 -2.47
CA ALA A 79 7.03 -14.25 -3.83
C ALA A 79 6.08 -15.41 -4.20
N ALA A 80 6.37 -16.63 -3.73
CA ALA A 80 5.51 -17.78 -3.96
C ALA A 80 4.19 -17.66 -3.18
N ARG A 81 4.22 -17.13 -1.95
CA ARG A 81 3.02 -16.84 -1.15
C ARG A 81 2.09 -15.87 -1.89
N VAL A 82 2.65 -14.76 -2.40
CA VAL A 82 1.88 -13.76 -3.18
C VAL A 82 1.25 -14.39 -4.42
N ARG A 83 2.00 -15.19 -5.18
CA ARG A 83 1.47 -15.89 -6.36
C ARG A 83 0.35 -16.88 -6.03
N ILE A 84 0.44 -17.58 -4.89
CA ILE A 84 -0.63 -18.45 -4.40
C ILE A 84 -1.89 -17.62 -4.13
N LEU A 85 -1.77 -16.50 -3.40
CA LEU A 85 -2.93 -15.64 -3.09
C LEU A 85 -3.58 -15.10 -4.37
N ALA A 86 -2.77 -14.58 -5.29
CA ALA A 86 -3.26 -14.09 -6.58
C ALA A 86 -3.95 -15.21 -7.38
N ALA A 87 -3.38 -16.42 -7.38
CA ALA A 87 -3.97 -17.57 -8.07
C ALA A 87 -5.27 -18.07 -7.43
N MET A 88 -5.50 -17.80 -6.14
CA MET A 88 -6.78 -18.06 -5.44
C MET A 88 -7.82 -16.94 -5.67
N GLY A 89 -7.51 -15.92 -6.48
CA GLY A 89 -8.41 -14.79 -6.73
C GLY A 89 -8.54 -13.83 -5.55
N ILE A 90 -7.53 -13.78 -4.67
CA ILE A 90 -7.46 -12.79 -3.61
C ILE A 90 -6.90 -11.50 -4.21
N GLU A 91 -7.61 -10.40 -4.01
CA GLU A 91 -7.15 -9.09 -4.45
C GLU A 91 -5.89 -8.69 -3.68
N MET A 92 -4.84 -8.29 -4.41
CA MET A 92 -3.55 -7.91 -3.84
C MET A 92 -3.58 -6.44 -3.42
N THR A 93 -4.14 -6.17 -2.25
CA THR A 93 -4.17 -4.85 -1.60
C THR A 93 -3.14 -4.81 -0.47
N ARG A 94 -2.80 -3.60 0.00
CA ARG A 94 -1.96 -3.42 1.21
C ARG A 94 -2.52 -4.24 2.38
N SER A 95 -3.84 -4.24 2.56
CA SER A 95 -4.53 -4.96 3.63
C SER A 95 -4.38 -6.48 3.52
N SER A 96 -4.55 -7.06 2.32
CA SER A 96 -4.43 -8.52 2.16
C SER A 96 -2.98 -9.01 2.31
N LEU A 97 -2.00 -8.21 1.90
CA LEU A 97 -0.59 -8.48 2.11
C LEU A 97 -0.19 -8.36 3.59
N ILE A 98 -0.66 -7.34 4.31
CA ILE A 98 -0.43 -7.20 5.76
C ILE A 98 -1.08 -8.36 6.51
N ALA A 99 -2.31 -8.74 6.17
CA ALA A 99 -2.99 -9.88 6.79
C ALA A 99 -2.18 -11.18 6.62
N ALA A 100 -1.48 -11.35 5.51
CA ALA A 100 -0.63 -12.51 5.24
C ALA A 100 0.70 -12.55 6.03
N LEU A 101 1.07 -11.47 6.74
CA LEU A 101 2.30 -11.40 7.53
C LEU A 101 2.18 -12.20 8.84
N PRO A 102 3.30 -12.72 9.38
CA PRO A 102 3.35 -13.25 10.74
C PRO A 102 2.97 -12.18 11.77
N ALA A 103 2.34 -12.58 12.88
CA ALA A 103 1.89 -11.67 13.95
C ALA A 103 2.99 -10.71 14.42
N ALA A 104 4.18 -11.21 14.74
CA ALA A 104 5.30 -10.36 15.18
C ALA A 104 5.72 -9.29 14.16
N VAL A 105 5.52 -9.55 12.86
CA VAL A 105 5.79 -8.56 11.80
C VAL A 105 4.63 -7.57 11.70
N LYS A 106 3.38 -8.02 11.86
CA LYS A 106 2.22 -7.11 11.96
C LYS A 106 2.37 -6.16 13.14
N ASP A 107 2.71 -6.69 14.32
CA ASP A 107 2.92 -5.89 15.53
C ASP A 107 4.04 -4.87 15.33
N ALA A 108 5.15 -5.26 14.68
CA ALA A 108 6.24 -4.34 14.35
C ALA A 108 5.82 -3.26 13.33
N VAL A 109 5.02 -3.63 12.33
CA VAL A 109 4.45 -2.69 11.35
C VAL A 109 3.48 -1.73 12.05
N GLU A 110 2.58 -2.21 12.90
CA GLU A 110 1.65 -1.38 13.67
C GLU A 110 2.37 -0.49 14.69
N ALA A 111 3.45 -0.96 15.33
CA ALA A 111 4.28 -0.15 16.21
C ALA A 111 5.05 0.95 15.45
N ALA A 112 5.47 0.68 14.21
CA ALA A 112 6.07 1.70 13.34
C ALA A 112 5.01 2.67 12.80
N ASP A 113 3.85 2.18 12.38
CA ASP A 113 2.77 2.97 11.79
C ASP A 113 2.07 3.82 12.86
N SER A 114 1.96 3.37 14.12
CA SER A 114 1.34 4.15 15.21
C SER A 114 2.09 5.46 15.50
N LYS A 115 3.43 5.48 15.43
CA LYS A 115 4.22 6.70 15.59
C LYS A 115 4.01 7.69 14.42
N SER A 116 3.95 7.18 13.19
CA SER A 116 3.73 8.01 12.00
C SER A 116 2.28 8.48 11.86
N SER A 117 1.33 7.60 12.20
CA SER A 117 -0.12 7.82 12.14
C SER A 117 -0.62 8.79 13.19
N PHE A 118 -0.04 8.80 14.40
CA PHE A 118 -0.34 9.81 15.41
C PHE A 118 0.06 11.21 14.94
N VAL A 119 1.29 11.38 14.43
CA VAL A 119 1.74 12.68 13.89
C VAL A 119 0.89 13.09 12.68
N ARG A 120 0.56 12.16 11.78
CA ARG A 120 -0.28 12.45 10.61
C ARG A 120 -1.71 12.84 11.01
N ARG A 121 -2.34 12.15 11.96
CA ARG A 121 -3.71 12.46 12.42
C ARG A 121 -3.78 13.73 13.25
N THR A 122 -2.85 13.94 14.18
CA THR A 122 -2.95 15.04 15.14
C THR A 122 -2.35 16.33 14.61
N LEU A 123 -1.18 16.26 13.96
CA LEU A 123 -0.49 17.46 13.48
C LEU A 123 -0.93 17.85 12.07
N VAL A 124 -0.89 16.91 11.11
CA VAL A 124 -1.13 17.23 9.70
C VAL A 124 -2.61 17.49 9.43
N TYR A 125 -3.52 16.58 9.83
CA TYR A 125 -4.95 16.82 9.64
C TYR A 125 -5.47 17.97 10.51
N GLY A 126 -5.01 18.08 11.76
CA GLY A 126 -5.33 19.24 12.60
C GLY A 126 -4.86 20.56 11.99
N PHE A 127 -3.71 20.57 11.29
CA PHE A 127 -3.26 21.75 10.56
C PHE A 127 -4.11 22.04 9.33
N PHE A 128 -4.51 21.01 8.56
CA PHE A 128 -5.45 21.22 7.45
C PHE A 128 -6.80 21.77 7.89
N ASP A 129 -7.30 21.35 9.06
CA ASP A 129 -8.54 21.89 9.61
C ASP A 129 -8.37 23.38 9.98
N ARG A 130 -7.20 23.79 10.46
CA ARG A 130 -6.88 25.21 10.68
C ARG A 130 -6.81 26.00 9.38
N LEU A 131 -6.12 25.49 8.36
CA LEU A 131 -6.04 26.15 7.05
C LEU A 131 -7.44 26.34 6.46
N ASP A 132 -8.29 25.32 6.52
CA ASP A 132 -9.68 25.40 6.05
C ASP A 132 -10.57 26.34 6.90
N ALA A 133 -10.25 26.51 8.19
CA ALA A 133 -10.95 27.42 9.09
C ALA A 133 -10.60 28.90 8.84
N GLY A 134 -9.69 29.20 7.91
CA GLY A 134 -9.33 30.55 7.52
C GLY A 134 -8.11 31.11 8.26
N GLU A 135 -7.02 30.35 8.29
CA GLU A 135 -5.71 30.88 8.72
C GLU A 135 -5.24 32.04 7.85
N ALA A 136 -4.25 32.80 8.35
CA ALA A 136 -3.68 33.91 7.64
C ALA A 136 -3.08 33.48 6.28
N VAL A 137 -3.21 34.32 5.26
CA VAL A 137 -2.74 34.05 3.89
C VAL A 137 -1.24 33.70 3.87
N GLU A 138 -0.46 34.34 4.74
CA GLU A 138 0.98 34.10 4.89
C GLU A 138 1.28 32.68 5.40
N VAL A 139 0.41 32.11 6.24
CA VAL A 139 0.53 30.74 6.75
C VAL A 139 0.20 29.74 5.65
N VAL A 140 -0.86 29.99 4.88
CA VAL A 140 -1.27 29.12 3.77
C VAL A 140 -0.21 29.15 2.67
N ALA A 141 0.22 30.34 2.23
CA ALA A 141 1.27 30.52 1.24
C ALA A 141 2.61 29.92 1.72
N GLY A 142 3.01 30.20 2.96
CA GLY A 142 4.22 29.65 3.56
C GLY A 142 4.22 28.12 3.64
N PHE A 143 3.04 27.51 3.83
CA PHE A 143 2.90 26.06 3.78
C PHE A 143 3.16 25.51 2.37
N PHE A 144 2.51 26.04 1.34
CA PHE A 144 2.75 25.58 -0.04
C PHE A 144 4.18 25.86 -0.52
N ASP A 145 4.76 27.01 -0.16
CA ASP A 145 6.16 27.33 -0.46
C ASP A 145 7.11 26.35 0.23
N GLY A 146 6.84 26.01 1.50
CA GLY A 146 7.58 25.01 2.25
C GLY A 146 7.49 23.61 1.63
N LEU A 147 6.31 23.21 1.14
CA LEU A 147 6.16 21.95 0.40
C LEU A 147 6.98 21.96 -0.90
N GLY A 148 7.01 23.08 -1.62
CA GLY A 148 7.85 23.27 -2.79
C GLY A 148 9.34 23.11 -2.45
N ALA A 149 9.78 23.72 -1.36
CA ALA A 149 11.16 23.62 -0.87
C ALA A 149 11.56 22.18 -0.50
N ILE A 150 10.69 21.46 0.23
CA ILE A 150 10.90 20.05 0.58
C ILE A 150 11.02 19.18 -0.68
N ALA A 151 10.16 19.41 -1.68
CA ALA A 151 10.18 18.67 -2.92
C ALA A 151 11.31 19.10 -3.90
N GLY A 152 12.03 20.18 -3.60
CA GLY A 152 13.05 20.73 -4.50
C GLY A 152 12.47 21.27 -5.82
N VAL A 153 11.20 21.70 -5.80
CA VAL A 153 10.48 22.16 -6.99
C VAL A 153 9.96 23.58 -6.79
N LYS A 154 9.80 24.30 -7.91
CA LYS A 154 9.06 25.58 -7.93
C LYS A 154 7.56 25.33 -7.92
N SER A 155 6.77 26.39 -7.73
CA SER A 155 5.31 26.36 -7.65
C SER A 155 4.64 25.58 -8.79
N ALA A 156 5.17 25.65 -10.01
CA ALA A 156 4.68 24.87 -11.15
C ALA A 156 4.83 23.35 -10.98
N GLY A 157 5.99 22.90 -10.49
CA GLY A 157 6.21 21.48 -10.21
C GLY A 157 5.41 21.00 -9.00
N LEU A 158 5.16 21.88 -8.03
CA LEU A 158 4.27 21.58 -6.91
C LEU A 158 2.81 21.44 -7.39
N ALA A 159 2.31 22.35 -8.22
CA ALA A 159 0.97 22.29 -8.77
C ALA A 159 0.73 20.98 -9.54
N GLU A 160 1.67 20.62 -10.42
CA GLU A 160 1.63 19.35 -11.17
C GLU A 160 1.58 18.14 -10.23
N ARG A 161 2.46 18.11 -9.22
CA ARG A 161 2.53 17.01 -8.24
C ARG A 161 1.25 16.86 -7.42
N LEU A 162 0.55 17.97 -7.15
CA LEU A 162 -0.71 17.98 -6.41
C LEU A 162 -1.95 17.83 -7.30
N GLY A 163 -1.78 17.70 -8.62
CA GLY A 163 -2.89 17.61 -9.58
C GLY A 163 -3.72 18.89 -9.67
N LEU A 164 -3.06 20.05 -9.55
CA LEU A 164 -3.64 21.38 -9.61
C LEU A 164 -3.13 22.15 -10.83
N SER A 165 -3.95 23.04 -11.36
CA SER A 165 -3.47 24.11 -12.23
C SER A 165 -2.78 25.22 -11.43
N MET A 166 -2.01 26.07 -12.10
CA MET A 166 -1.32 27.19 -11.45
C MET A 166 -2.27 28.22 -10.85
N SER A 167 -3.39 28.51 -11.52
CA SER A 167 -4.43 29.39 -10.98
C SER A 167 -5.06 28.78 -9.74
N GLU A 168 -5.34 27.48 -9.77
CA GLU A 168 -5.89 26.76 -8.63
C GLU A 168 -4.95 26.74 -7.41
N LEU A 169 -3.63 26.70 -7.63
CA LEU A 169 -2.65 26.81 -6.56
C LEU A 169 -2.58 28.25 -6.01
N ALA A 170 -2.60 29.26 -6.88
CA ALA A 170 -2.64 30.66 -6.47
C ALA A 170 -3.88 30.97 -5.61
N ASP A 171 -5.07 30.54 -6.06
CA ASP A 171 -6.32 30.71 -5.31
C ASP A 171 -6.27 30.08 -3.91
N LEU A 172 -5.54 28.96 -3.76
CA LEU A 172 -5.34 28.32 -2.46
C LEU A 172 -4.38 29.12 -1.59
N CYS A 173 -3.23 29.52 -2.14
CA CYS A 173 -2.25 30.32 -1.42
C CYS A 173 -2.82 31.67 -0.95
N GLU A 174 -3.71 32.27 -1.73
CA GLU A 174 -4.39 33.53 -1.43
C GLU A 174 -5.60 33.36 -0.48
N GLY A 175 -5.92 32.13 -0.07
CA GLY A 175 -7.02 31.85 0.86
C GLY A 175 -8.42 32.06 0.24
N HIS A 176 -8.53 32.14 -1.08
CA HIS A 176 -9.81 32.34 -1.78
C HIS A 176 -10.73 31.11 -1.71
N ARG A 177 -10.18 29.94 -1.36
CA ARG A 177 -10.94 28.71 -1.18
C ARG A 177 -10.23 27.75 -0.21
N PRO A 178 -10.98 26.88 0.49
CA PRO A 178 -10.40 25.82 1.32
C PRO A 178 -9.66 24.78 0.48
N ILE A 179 -8.77 24.01 1.12
CA ILE A 179 -7.96 23.00 0.44
C ILE A 179 -8.83 21.79 0.10
N PRO A 180 -9.03 21.43 -1.18
CA PRO A 180 -9.86 20.30 -1.55
C PRO A 180 -9.31 18.99 -0.97
N PHE A 181 -10.21 18.08 -0.56
CA PHE A 181 -9.82 16.79 0.01
C PHE A 181 -8.80 16.02 -0.85
N ARG A 182 -9.00 16.00 -2.18
CA ARG A 182 -8.06 15.37 -3.14
C ARG A 182 -6.63 15.90 -3.02
N VAL A 183 -6.48 17.19 -2.73
CA VAL A 183 -5.18 17.86 -2.58
C VAL A 183 -4.57 17.48 -1.23
N LYS A 184 -5.36 17.45 -0.16
CA LYS A 184 -4.90 16.98 1.16
C LYS A 184 -4.37 15.55 1.09
N VAL A 185 -5.07 14.66 0.39
CA VAL A 185 -4.63 13.28 0.12
C VAL A 185 -3.32 13.29 -0.67
N ALA A 186 -3.25 14.03 -1.78
CA ALA A 186 -2.04 14.13 -2.60
C ALA A 186 -0.83 14.66 -1.82
N ILE A 187 -1.03 15.64 -0.91
CA ILE A 187 0.01 16.12 0.01
C ILE A 187 0.43 14.99 0.96
N THR A 188 -0.51 14.31 1.61
CA THR A 188 -0.16 13.23 2.57
C THR A 188 0.46 11.99 1.94
N ASP A 189 0.24 11.78 0.64
CA ASP A 189 0.87 10.73 -0.16
C ASP A 189 2.24 11.14 -0.69
N SER A 190 2.41 12.44 -0.99
CA SER A 190 3.65 13.00 -1.56
C SER A 190 4.71 13.33 -0.53
N PHE A 191 4.31 13.62 0.71
CA PHE A 191 5.18 14.12 1.77
C PHE A 191 5.02 13.29 3.04
N THR A 192 6.13 13.01 3.72
CA THR A 192 6.07 12.27 4.98
C THR A 192 5.70 13.19 6.14
N ALA A 193 5.18 12.62 7.23
CA ALA A 193 4.93 13.38 8.46
C ALA A 193 6.22 13.97 9.07
N GLN A 194 7.37 13.34 8.79
CA GLN A 194 8.67 13.80 9.25
C GLN A 194 9.13 15.05 8.49
N ASP A 195 8.76 15.19 7.21
CA ASP A 195 9.06 16.38 6.42
C ASP A 195 8.09 17.52 6.73
N MET A 196 6.79 17.20 6.82
CA MET A 196 5.75 18.21 7.07
C MET A 196 5.74 18.72 8.51
N GLY A 197 6.14 17.90 9.49
CA GLY A 197 6.08 18.27 10.90
C GLY A 197 6.85 19.55 11.24
N PRO A 198 8.15 19.65 10.92
CA PRO A 198 8.94 20.87 11.12
C PRO A 198 8.37 22.08 10.38
N LEU A 199 7.90 21.89 9.14
CA LEU A 199 7.27 22.96 8.37
C LEU A 199 6.03 23.51 9.07
N ILE A 200 5.10 22.62 9.46
CA ILE A 200 3.88 23.02 10.17
C ILE A 200 4.24 23.76 11.45
N LEU A 201 5.14 23.21 12.27
CA LEU A 201 5.56 23.84 13.53
C LEU A 201 6.22 25.22 13.33
N SER A 202 6.91 25.45 12.21
CA SER A 202 7.51 26.75 11.89
C SER A 202 6.48 27.83 11.50
N LEU A 203 5.29 27.41 11.08
CA LEU A 203 4.20 28.29 10.65
C LEU A 203 3.16 28.54 11.73
N LEU A 204 3.14 27.71 12.78
CA LEU A 204 2.31 27.94 13.94
C LEU A 204 2.91 29.07 14.79
N PRO A 205 2.09 29.99 15.31
CA PRO A 205 2.58 30.99 16.25
C PRO A 205 3.21 30.27 17.45
N THR A 206 4.46 30.61 17.76
CA THR A 206 5.10 30.16 19.01
C THR A 206 4.27 30.69 20.17
N ALA A 207 3.73 29.76 20.97
CA ALA A 207 3.02 30.06 22.21
C ALA A 207 3.92 30.81 23.21
#